data_AF-A0A257YCZ2-F1
#
_entry.id   AF-A0A257YCZ2-F1
#
_cell.length_a   1.000
_cell.length_b   1.000
_cell.length_c   1.000
_cell.angle_alpha   90.00
_cell.angle_beta   90.00
_cell.angle_gamma   90.00
#
_symmetry.space_group_name_H-M   'P 1'
#
loop_
_entity.id
_entity.type
_entity.pdbx_description
1 polymer ?
#
loop_
_entity_poly.entity_id
_entity_poly.type
_entity_poly.pdbx_seq_one_letter_code
_entity_poly.pdbx_strand_id
1 'polypeptide(L)'
;MSSALWLTGCAPPRGDPPLPAPLADDRARPALALIEQVLSEHFAAQAGAAGPTTTCVSLAPEPLTADDEAALMGRFVRLAPASRCRPGAAGPSDAIVGTPAELIQVYEFACQSDERCAGWVTRSGRPATRYAMEWRDGAWRFTADRRLLAE
;
A
#
# COMPACT_ATOMS: atom_id res chain seq x y z
N MET A 1 59.19 11.45 22.22
CA MET A 1 58.63 11.00 20.93
C MET A 1 57.31 10.30 21.20
N SER A 2 56.19 10.87 20.75
CA SER A 2 54.96 10.12 20.42
C SER A 2 53.98 11.11 19.81
N SER A 3 53.89 11.04 18.49
CA SER A 3 52.92 11.74 17.65
C SER A 3 51.54 11.12 17.86
N ALA A 4 50.51 11.93 18.06
CA ALA A 4 49.13 11.50 17.99
C ALA A 4 48.46 12.16 16.78
N LEU A 5 47.97 11.30 15.88
CA LEU A 5 47.25 11.64 14.66
C LEU A 5 45.96 12.39 14.99
N TRP A 6 45.68 13.47 14.28
CA TRP A 6 44.35 14.09 14.26
C TRP A 6 43.62 13.65 13.00
N LEU A 7 42.46 13.06 13.27
CA LEU A 7 41.62 12.30 12.37
C LEU A 7 40.98 13.18 11.29
N THR A 8 40.99 12.66 10.07
CA THR A 8 40.12 13.02 8.97
C THR A 8 38.66 13.01 9.43
N GLY A 9 37.98 14.15 9.29
CA GLY A 9 36.57 14.32 9.64
C GLY A 9 35.66 13.38 8.84
N CYS A 10 34.83 12.63 9.55
CA CYS A 10 33.68 11.95 8.96
C CYS A 10 32.63 13.00 8.60
N ALA A 11 32.29 13.11 7.31
CA ALA A 11 31.07 13.81 6.91
C ALA A 11 29.86 13.05 7.50
N PRO A 12 28.85 13.74 8.07
CA PRO A 12 27.64 13.07 8.50
C PRO A 12 26.95 12.43 7.29
N PRO A 13 26.27 11.28 7.45
CA PRO A 13 25.47 10.72 6.39
C PRO A 13 24.48 11.80 5.93
N ARG A 14 24.40 12.02 4.61
CA ARG A 14 23.33 12.81 4.01
C ARG A 14 22.04 12.20 4.53
N GLY A 15 21.36 12.90 5.43
CA GLY A 15 20.09 12.44 5.98
C GLY A 15 19.14 12.26 4.82
N ASP A 16 18.70 11.03 4.59
CA ASP A 16 17.58 10.78 3.70
C ASP A 16 16.42 11.68 4.14
N PRO A 17 15.70 12.32 3.20
CA PRO A 17 14.54 13.11 3.56
C PRO A 17 13.60 12.26 4.43
N PRO A 18 13.02 12.84 5.49
CA PRO A 18 12.13 12.08 6.37
C PRO A 18 11.00 11.47 5.54
N LEU A 19 10.70 10.20 5.80
CA LEU A 19 9.57 9.53 5.17
C LEU A 19 8.30 10.36 5.41
N PRO A 20 7.44 10.53 4.40
CA PRO A 20 6.22 11.29 4.58
C PRO A 20 5.35 10.62 5.67
N ALA A 21 4.71 11.43 6.53
CA ALA A 21 3.94 10.95 7.68
C ALA A 21 2.90 9.90 7.26
N PRO A 22 2.72 8.77 7.96
CA PRO A 22 1.80 7.69 7.57
C PRO A 22 0.43 8.21 7.10
N LEU A 23 -0.12 7.66 6.01
CA LEU A 23 -1.49 7.98 5.60
C LEU A 23 -2.51 7.49 6.63
N ALA A 24 -2.14 6.49 7.44
CA ALA A 24 -2.90 6.10 8.63
C ALA A 24 -3.12 7.23 9.65
N ASP A 25 -2.29 8.28 9.64
CA ASP A 25 -2.39 9.43 10.54
C ASP A 25 -3.20 10.59 9.91
N ASP A 26 -3.71 10.41 8.68
CA ASP A 26 -4.57 11.39 8.01
C ASP A 26 -6.05 11.00 8.15
N ARG A 27 -6.75 11.67 9.07
CA ARG A 27 -8.19 11.47 9.28
C ARG A 27 -9.02 11.76 8.03
N ALA A 28 -8.59 12.71 7.19
CA ALA A 28 -9.37 13.17 6.04
C ALA A 28 -9.33 12.21 4.85
N ARG A 29 -8.42 11.22 4.86
CA ARG A 29 -8.20 10.31 3.72
C ARG A 29 -8.28 8.83 4.12
N PRO A 30 -9.43 8.37 4.65
CA PRO A 30 -9.55 7.01 5.20
C PRO A 30 -9.38 5.92 4.14
N ALA A 31 -9.78 6.15 2.88
CA ALA A 31 -9.56 5.19 1.80
C ALA A 31 -8.06 4.96 1.53
N LEU A 32 -7.26 6.02 1.57
CA LEU A 32 -5.80 5.92 1.39
C LEU A 32 -5.13 5.25 2.58
N ALA A 33 -5.60 5.53 3.79
CA ALA A 33 -5.14 4.85 4.99
C ALA A 33 -5.36 3.32 4.88
N LEU A 34 -6.51 2.88 4.37
CA LEU A 34 -6.77 1.46 4.09
C LEU A 34 -5.81 0.89 3.06
N ILE A 35 -5.62 1.59 1.95
CA ILE A 35 -4.72 1.14 0.88
C ILE A 35 -3.28 1.02 1.40
N GLU A 36 -2.80 2.01 2.15
CA GLU A 36 -1.48 1.98 2.78
C GLU A 36 -1.32 0.76 3.70
N GLN A 37 -2.31 0.48 4.55
CA GLN A 37 -2.30 -0.69 5.43
C GLN A 37 -2.21 -1.99 4.62
N VAL A 38 -3.05 -2.15 3.60
CA VAL A 38 -3.11 -3.35 2.76
C VAL A 38 -1.80 -3.57 2.00
N LEU A 39 -1.23 -2.49 1.43
CA LEU A 39 0.05 -2.54 0.74
C LEU A 39 1.20 -2.88 1.68
N SER A 40 1.20 -2.33 2.89
CA SER A 40 2.18 -2.65 3.92
C SER A 40 2.14 -4.14 4.27
N GLU A 41 0.96 -4.69 4.54
CA GLU A 41 0.78 -6.12 4.79
C GLU A 41 1.21 -6.99 3.60
N HIS A 42 0.86 -6.58 2.39
CA HIS A 42 1.22 -7.28 1.15
C HIS A 42 2.73 -7.35 0.96
N PHE A 43 3.41 -6.21 1.01
CA PHE A 43 4.85 -6.15 0.79
C PHE A 43 5.66 -6.76 1.93
N ALA A 44 5.16 -6.73 3.16
CA ALA A 44 5.73 -7.46 4.29
C ALA A 44 5.63 -8.97 4.07
N ALA A 45 4.49 -9.48 3.59
CA ALA A 45 4.30 -10.90 3.29
C ALA A 45 5.16 -11.38 2.10
N GLN A 46 5.55 -10.47 1.20
CA GLN A 46 6.43 -10.77 0.07
C GLN A 46 7.92 -10.59 0.39
N ALA A 47 8.30 -10.19 1.61
CA ALA A 47 9.70 -10.05 2.00
C ALA A 47 10.41 -11.41 1.90
N GLY A 48 11.18 -11.62 0.83
CA GLY A 48 11.90 -12.87 0.56
C GLY A 48 11.22 -13.84 -0.43
N ALA A 49 10.07 -13.49 -1.02
CA ALA A 49 9.39 -14.32 -2.01
C ALA A 49 9.65 -13.85 -3.45
N ALA A 50 9.75 -14.79 -4.40
CA ALA A 50 9.81 -14.53 -5.84
C ALA A 50 8.41 -14.27 -6.45
N GLY A 51 7.60 -13.46 -5.77
CA GLY A 51 6.26 -13.10 -6.21
C GLY A 51 6.25 -12.27 -7.51
N PRO A 52 5.07 -11.97 -8.08
CA PRO A 52 4.97 -11.12 -9.26
C PRO A 52 5.70 -9.79 -9.00
N THR A 53 6.54 -9.41 -9.95
CA THR A 53 7.39 -8.21 -9.88
C THR A 53 6.58 -6.93 -9.90
N THR A 54 5.37 -6.96 -10.48
CA THR A 54 4.51 -5.80 -10.63
C THR A 54 3.29 -5.95 -9.72
N THR A 55 3.15 -5.03 -8.77
CA THR A 55 1.95 -4.85 -7.95
C THR A 55 1.33 -3.50 -8.30
N CYS A 56 0.02 -3.45 -8.54
CA CYS A 56 -0.74 -2.22 -8.66
C CYS A 56 -1.91 -2.21 -7.67
N VAL A 57 -2.46 -1.03 -7.42
CA VAL A 57 -3.63 -0.87 -6.57
C VAL A 57 -4.72 -0.08 -7.28
N SER A 58 -5.98 -0.39 -7.00
CA SER A 58 -7.12 0.36 -7.50
C SER A 58 -8.17 0.56 -6.40
N LEU A 59 -8.96 1.62 -6.56
CA LEU A 59 -10.14 1.92 -5.77
C LEU A 59 -11.37 1.85 -6.69
N ALA A 60 -12.47 1.33 -6.18
CA ALA A 60 -13.74 1.25 -6.88
C ALA A 60 -14.90 1.72 -5.97
N PRO A 61 -15.95 2.34 -6.54
CA PRO A 61 -16.14 2.57 -7.98
C PRO A 61 -15.32 3.73 -8.55
N GLU A 62 -14.96 4.72 -7.75
CA GLU A 62 -14.11 5.82 -8.18
C GLU A 62 -12.63 5.43 -8.14
N PRO A 63 -11.88 5.59 -9.25
CA PRO A 63 -10.45 5.35 -9.25
C PRO A 63 -9.72 6.35 -8.35
N LEU A 64 -8.52 5.97 -7.91
CA LEU A 64 -7.61 6.88 -7.22
C LEU A 64 -7.33 8.11 -8.09
N THR A 65 -7.24 9.28 -7.46
CA THR A 65 -6.74 10.46 -8.16
C THR A 65 -5.25 10.28 -8.48
N ALA A 66 -4.74 11.05 -9.46
CA ALA A 66 -3.32 11.01 -9.79
C ALA A 66 -2.43 11.38 -8.59
N ASP A 67 -2.89 12.30 -7.74
CA ASP A 67 -2.16 12.72 -6.54
C ASP A 67 -2.17 11.62 -5.45
N ASP A 68 -3.29 10.90 -5.29
CA ASP A 68 -3.36 9.75 -4.39
C ASP A 68 -2.40 8.64 -4.82
N GLU A 69 -2.42 8.31 -6.12
CA GLU A 69 -1.56 7.28 -6.70
C GLU A 69 -0.08 7.66 -6.55
N ALA A 70 0.27 8.91 -6.86
CA ALA A 70 1.63 9.41 -6.68
C ALA A 70 2.09 9.37 -5.21
N ALA A 71 1.21 9.73 -4.27
CA ALA A 71 1.51 9.66 -2.84
C ALA A 71 1.77 8.21 -2.38
N LEU A 72 1.01 7.24 -2.88
CA LEU A 72 1.21 5.82 -2.59
C LEU A 72 2.51 5.29 -3.21
N MET A 73 2.79 5.62 -4.48
CA MET A 73 4.03 5.20 -5.15
C MET A 73 5.28 5.80 -4.51
N GLY A 74 5.20 7.04 -3.99
CA GLY A 74 6.28 7.65 -3.23
C GLY A 74 6.64 6.91 -1.94
N ARG A 75 5.69 6.14 -1.37
CA ARG A 75 5.88 5.31 -0.17
C ARG A 75 6.28 3.89 -0.49
N PHE A 76 5.66 3.31 -1.51
CA PHE A 76 5.86 1.93 -1.92
C PHE A 76 6.58 1.92 -3.27
N VAL A 77 7.92 1.94 -3.25
CA VAL A 77 8.75 2.01 -4.47
C VAL A 77 8.49 0.86 -5.46
N ARG A 78 7.98 -0.27 -4.98
CA ARG A 78 7.61 -1.43 -5.81
C ARG A 78 6.19 -1.37 -6.38
N LEU A 79 5.40 -0.36 -6.00
CA LEU A 79 4.06 -0.13 -6.52
C LEU A 79 4.16 0.51 -7.91
N ALA A 80 3.48 -0.08 -8.87
CA ALA A 80 3.29 0.49 -10.19
C ALA A 80 1.96 1.28 -10.28
N PRO A 81 1.84 2.21 -11.25
CA PRO A 81 0.56 2.84 -11.57
C PRO A 81 -0.51 1.80 -11.86
N ALA A 82 -1.76 2.07 -11.48
CA ALA A 82 -2.93 1.21 -11.68
C ALA A 82 -3.08 0.80 -13.15
N SER A 83 -2.83 1.73 -14.07
CA SER A 83 -2.89 1.53 -15.52
C SER A 83 -1.89 0.49 -16.05
N ARG A 84 -0.86 0.14 -15.27
CA ARG A 84 0.10 -0.90 -15.64
C ARG A 84 -0.44 -2.30 -15.39
N CYS A 85 -1.42 -2.51 -14.51
CA CYS A 85 -2.04 -3.81 -14.31
C CYS A 85 -3.29 -3.92 -15.20
N ARG A 86 -3.18 -4.67 -16.30
CA ARG A 86 -4.31 -4.93 -17.19
C ARG A 86 -5.07 -6.17 -16.75
N PRO A 87 -6.40 -6.09 -16.52
CA PRO A 87 -7.21 -7.27 -16.29
C PRO A 87 -7.20 -8.17 -17.53
N GLY A 88 -7.15 -9.48 -17.33
CA GLY A 88 -7.13 -10.48 -18.37
C GLY A 88 -7.86 -11.76 -17.96
N ALA A 89 -8.14 -12.64 -18.92
CA ALA A 89 -8.89 -13.88 -18.68
C ALA A 89 -8.19 -14.83 -17.70
N ALA A 90 -6.85 -14.83 -17.68
CA ALA A 90 -6.03 -15.62 -16.76
C ALA A 90 -5.67 -14.87 -15.45
N GLY A 91 -6.25 -13.68 -15.23
CA GLY A 91 -5.89 -12.76 -14.17
C GLY A 91 -5.12 -11.53 -14.67
N PRO A 92 -4.73 -10.63 -13.77
CA PRO A 92 -4.02 -9.40 -14.13
C PRO A 92 -2.63 -9.66 -14.69
N SER A 93 -2.22 -8.82 -15.64
CA SER A 93 -0.91 -8.86 -16.27
C SER A 93 -0.28 -7.47 -16.33
N ASP A 94 1.04 -7.41 -16.32
CA ASP A 94 1.79 -6.18 -16.52
C ASP A 94 1.65 -5.74 -17.99
N ALA A 95 1.17 -4.51 -18.18
CA ALA A 95 0.89 -3.94 -19.49
C ALA A 95 2.14 -3.71 -20.35
N ILE A 96 3.32 -3.61 -19.74
CA ILE A 96 4.57 -3.32 -20.44
C ILE A 96 5.26 -4.63 -20.83
N VAL A 97 5.39 -5.56 -19.89
CA VAL A 97 6.16 -6.79 -20.10
C VAL A 97 5.33 -8.04 -20.34
N GLY A 98 4.01 -7.98 -20.13
CA GLY A 98 3.09 -9.10 -20.38
C GLY A 98 3.19 -10.25 -19.37
N THR A 99 3.92 -10.10 -18.27
CA THR A 99 4.04 -11.10 -17.21
C THR A 99 2.86 -11.01 -16.23
N PRO A 100 2.58 -12.07 -15.44
CA PRO A 100 1.59 -11.99 -14.37
C PRO A 100 1.88 -10.82 -13.41
N ALA A 101 0.82 -10.12 -13.00
CA ALA A 101 0.89 -9.00 -12.07
C ALA A 101 -0.10 -9.20 -10.93
N GLU A 102 0.15 -8.55 -9.80
CA GLU A 102 -0.77 -8.50 -8.67
C GLU A 102 -1.60 -7.22 -8.76
N LEU A 103 -2.91 -7.33 -8.91
CA LEU A 103 -3.84 -6.22 -8.72
C LEU A 103 -4.51 -6.36 -7.36
N ILE A 104 -4.26 -5.38 -6.48
CA ILE A 104 -4.98 -5.21 -5.23
C ILE A 104 -6.11 -4.23 -5.49
N GLN A 105 -7.35 -4.61 -5.22
CA GLN A 105 -8.50 -3.74 -5.42
C GLN A 105 -9.24 -3.52 -4.10
N VAL A 106 -9.45 -2.25 -3.77
CA VAL A 106 -10.34 -1.82 -2.69
C VAL A 106 -11.68 -1.44 -3.31
N TYR A 107 -12.78 -1.97 -2.78
CA TYR A 107 -14.12 -1.71 -3.30
C TYR A 107 -15.15 -1.67 -2.18
N GLU A 108 -16.34 -1.14 -2.49
CA GLU A 108 -17.41 -0.92 -1.51
C GLU A 108 -16.91 -0.18 -0.25
N PHE A 109 -15.96 0.74 -0.45
CA PHE A 109 -15.42 1.54 0.63
C PHE A 109 -16.43 2.62 1.02
N ALA A 110 -16.82 2.65 2.29
CA ALA A 110 -17.76 3.62 2.81
C ALA A 110 -17.50 3.93 4.28
N CYS A 111 -17.80 5.16 4.68
CA CYS A 111 -17.76 5.59 6.06
C CYS A 111 -19.18 5.66 6.64
N GLN A 112 -19.42 4.95 7.74
CA GLN A 112 -20.66 5.04 8.51
C GLN A 112 -20.68 6.31 9.38
N SER A 113 -19.49 6.80 9.74
CA SER A 113 -19.25 8.09 10.39
C SER A 113 -17.84 8.57 10.06
N ASP A 114 -17.51 9.81 10.43
CA ASP A 114 -16.16 10.41 10.28
C ASP A 114 -15.04 9.65 11.01
N GLU A 115 -15.40 8.66 11.82
CA GLU A 115 -14.47 7.86 12.64
C GLU A 115 -14.59 6.37 12.38
N ARG A 116 -15.52 5.94 11.52
CA ARG A 116 -15.75 4.51 11.25
C ARG A 116 -16.00 4.29 9.77
N CYS A 117 -15.08 3.57 9.14
CA CYS A 117 -15.18 3.19 7.74
C CYS A 117 -15.01 1.69 7.58
N ALA A 118 -15.46 1.17 6.45
CA ALA A 118 -15.25 -0.22 6.07
C ALA A 118 -15.12 -0.32 4.56
N GLY A 119 -14.45 -1.38 4.10
CA GLY A 119 -14.33 -1.70 2.69
C GLY A 119 -13.90 -3.14 2.50
N TRP A 120 -13.99 -3.61 1.26
CA TRP A 120 -13.51 -4.92 0.88
C TRP A 120 -12.23 -4.80 0.06
N VAL A 121 -11.37 -5.81 0.19
CA VAL A 121 -10.09 -5.87 -0.49
C VAL A 121 -9.98 -7.22 -1.19
N THR A 122 -9.82 -7.21 -2.50
CA THR A 122 -9.50 -8.40 -3.29
C THR A 122 -8.04 -8.39 -3.73
N ARG A 123 -7.50 -9.59 -3.90
CA ARG A 123 -6.18 -9.87 -4.44
C ARG A 123 -6.30 -11.03 -5.44
N SER A 124 -5.42 -11.09 -6.41
CA SER A 124 -5.52 -12.08 -7.49
C SER A 124 -5.43 -13.50 -6.92
N GLY A 125 -6.43 -14.32 -7.22
CA GLY A 125 -6.49 -15.72 -6.75
C GLY A 125 -6.72 -15.88 -5.23
N ARG A 126 -7.16 -14.83 -4.52
CA ARG A 126 -7.46 -14.90 -3.07
C ARG A 126 -8.88 -14.42 -2.78
N PRO A 127 -9.56 -15.02 -1.78
CA PRO A 127 -10.84 -14.51 -1.30
C PRO A 127 -10.75 -13.04 -0.87
N ALA A 128 -11.84 -12.30 -1.04
CA ALA A 128 -11.96 -10.95 -0.54
C ALA A 128 -11.81 -10.92 0.98
N THR A 129 -11.14 -9.90 1.51
CA THR A 129 -11.02 -9.64 2.94
C THR A 129 -11.78 -8.36 3.27
N ARG A 130 -12.65 -8.40 4.28
CA ARG A 130 -13.33 -7.19 4.77
C ARG A 130 -12.43 -6.49 5.76
N TYR A 131 -12.26 -5.18 5.60
CA TYR A 131 -11.60 -4.34 6.58
C TYR A 131 -12.62 -3.42 7.23
N ALA A 132 -12.56 -3.35 8.56
CA ALA A 132 -13.21 -2.33 9.36
C ALA A 132 -12.13 -1.39 9.92
N MET A 133 -12.45 -0.10 9.94
CA MET A 133 -11.54 0.97 10.33
C MET A 133 -12.19 1.82 11.42
N GLU A 134 -11.40 2.19 12.43
CA GLU A 134 -11.82 3.12 13.47
C GLU A 134 -10.75 4.17 13.75
N TRP A 135 -11.10 5.44 13.78
CA TRP A 135 -10.20 6.54 14.13
C TRP A 135 -10.08 6.64 15.66
N ARG A 136 -8.90 6.35 16.21
CA ARG A 136 -8.62 6.46 17.66
C ARG A 136 -7.18 6.85 17.92
N ASP A 137 -6.98 7.69 18.93
CA ASP A 137 -5.66 8.14 19.39
C ASP A 137 -4.80 8.76 18.28
N GLY A 138 -5.45 9.50 17.37
CA GLY A 138 -4.76 10.22 16.29
C GLY A 138 -4.38 9.36 15.07
N ALA A 139 -4.88 8.13 14.97
CA ALA A 139 -4.62 7.26 13.82
C ALA A 139 -5.82 6.34 13.50
N TRP A 140 -5.87 5.85 12.26
CA TRP A 140 -6.77 4.77 11.86
C TRP A 140 -6.29 3.43 12.44
N ARG A 141 -7.22 2.68 13.03
CA ARG A 141 -7.02 1.30 13.50
C ARG A 141 -7.80 0.36 12.60
N PHE A 142 -7.19 -0.78 12.28
CA PHE A 142 -7.71 -1.71 11.28
C PHE A 142 -8.03 -3.06 11.90
N THR A 143 -9.19 -3.61 11.56
CA THR A 143 -9.56 -5.00 11.86
C THR A 143 -9.93 -5.69 10.55
N ALA A 144 -9.27 -6.81 10.25
CA ALA A 144 -9.55 -7.60 9.06
C ALA A 144 -10.39 -8.83 9.41
N ASP A 145 -11.55 -8.99 8.77
CA ASP A 145 -12.36 -10.21 8.84
C ASP A 145 -12.22 -10.98 7.52
N ARG A 146 -11.55 -12.12 7.59
CA ARG A 146 -11.44 -13.07 6.48
C ARG A 146 -12.63 -14.03 6.54
N ARG A 147 -13.84 -13.53 6.26
CA ARG A 147 -14.95 -14.45 5.98
C ARG A 147 -14.71 -15.09 4.61
N LEU A 148 -14.46 -16.39 4.63
CA LEU A 148 -14.59 -17.25 3.46
C LEU A 148 -16.04 -17.12 2.98
N LEU A 149 -16.29 -16.38 1.91
CA LEU A 149 -17.47 -16.62 1.09
C LEU A 149 -17.24 -17.97 0.42
N ALA A 150 -17.63 -19.04 1.10
CA ALA A 150 -17.81 -20.34 0.49
C ALA A 150 -19.09 -20.24 -0.34
N GLU A 151 -18.96 -20.33 -1.67
CA GLU A 151 -20.06 -20.67 -2.57
C GLU A 151 -20.03 -22.19 -2.82
#